data_AF-A0A7J7KUA8-F1
#
_entry.id   AF-A0A7J7KUA8-F1
#
_cell.length_a   1.000
_cell.length_b   1.000
_cell.length_c   1.000
_cell.angle_alpha   90.00
_cell.angle_beta   90.00
_cell.angle_gamma   90.00
#
_symmetry.space_group_name_H-M   'P 1'
#
loop_
_entity.id
_entity.type
_entity.pdbx_description
1 polymer ?
#
loop_
_entity_poly.entity_id
_entity_poly.type
_entity_poly.pdbx_seq_one_letter_code
_entity_poly.pdbx_strand_id
1 'polypeptide(L)'
;MSRKRVLVVGGTGYLGQHLLQGFAKSKGKPFDLAFTHHSTNPHQTLLNPISPSTPFHVDLQSGEGLTTISNTFGQPDVIVNCAAMSVPRACEMDPAAAFATNVPTSLVKWMSGFNASAILIHLSTDQAD
;
A
#
# COMPACT_ATOMS: atom_id res chain seq x y z
N MET A 1 -7.04 -20.74 12.54
CA MET A 1 -7.15 -19.28 12.30
C MET A 1 -6.98 -19.04 10.81
N SER A 2 -7.85 -18.25 10.18
CA SER A 2 -7.66 -17.87 8.77
C SER A 2 -6.40 -17.00 8.63
N ARG A 3 -5.73 -17.11 7.48
CA ARG A 3 -4.61 -16.23 7.13
C ARG A 3 -5.11 -14.80 7.06
N LYS A 4 -4.30 -13.86 7.56
CA LYS A 4 -4.62 -12.44 7.52
C LYS A 4 -4.13 -11.86 6.21
N ARG A 5 -5.01 -11.11 5.54
CA ARG A 5 -4.70 -10.43 4.28
C ARG A 5 -4.09 -9.06 4.58
N VAL A 6 -2.84 -8.89 4.20
CA VAL A 6 -2.07 -7.65 4.41
C VAL A 6 -1.81 -7.00 3.07
N LEU A 7 -2.24 -5.74 2.93
CA LEU A 7 -1.96 -4.90 1.78
C LEU A 7 -0.91 -3.85 2.14
N VAL A 8 0.19 -3.80 1.39
CA VAL A 8 1.19 -2.72 1.49
C VAL A 8 0.99 -1.73 0.35
N VAL A 9 0.52 -0.53 0.66
CA VAL A 9 0.34 0.54 -0.33
C VAL A 9 1.68 1.26 -0.53
N GLY A 10 2.12 1.42 -1.77
CA GLY A 10 3.48 1.90 -2.08
C GLY A 10 4.54 0.81 -1.89
N GLY A 11 4.21 -0.43 -2.23
CA GLY A 11 5.06 -1.61 -2.00
C GLY A 11 6.35 -1.65 -2.80
N THR A 12 6.44 -0.92 -3.92
CA THR A 12 7.68 -0.76 -4.69
C THR A 12 8.60 0.32 -4.15
N GLY A 13 8.14 1.13 -3.18
CA GLY A 13 8.99 2.09 -2.47
C GLY A 13 9.97 1.41 -1.52
N TYR A 14 11.01 2.15 -1.11
CA TYR A 14 12.10 1.63 -0.28
C TYR A 14 11.62 0.97 1.02
N LEU A 15 10.68 1.59 1.74
CA LEU A 15 10.16 1.01 2.97
C LEU A 15 9.17 -0.14 2.69
N GLY A 16 8.29 0.03 1.71
CA GLY A 16 7.29 -0.96 1.31
C GLY A 16 7.91 -2.31 0.95
N GLN A 17 8.98 -2.32 0.15
CA GLN A 17 9.65 -3.57 -0.25
C GLN A 17 10.28 -4.30 0.95
N HIS A 18 10.84 -3.58 1.92
CA HIS A 18 11.45 -4.19 3.10
C HIS A 18 10.39 -4.74 4.06
N LEU A 19 9.25 -4.05 4.20
CA LEU A 19 8.09 -4.55 4.94
C LEU A 19 7.55 -5.84 4.33
N LEU A 20 7.36 -5.88 3.00
CA LEU A 20 6.91 -7.08 2.29
C LEU A 20 7.87 -8.26 2.51
N GLN A 21 9.19 -8.03 2.42
CA GLN A 21 10.19 -9.06 2.72
C GLN A 21 10.16 -9.52 4.18
N GLY A 22 9.96 -8.60 5.12
CA GLY A 22 9.82 -8.91 6.55
C GLY A 22 8.60 -9.79 6.82
N PHE A 23 7.45 -9.46 6.24
CA PHE A 23 6.25 -10.28 6.33
C PHE A 23 6.43 -11.66 5.70
N ALA A 24 7.04 -11.74 4.51
CA ALA A 24 7.28 -13.01 3.83
C ALA A 24 8.23 -13.94 4.61
N LYS A 25 9.20 -13.39 5.34
CA LYS A 25 10.18 -14.15 6.14
C LYS A 25 9.70 -14.44 7.57
N SER A 26 8.57 -13.88 8.01
CA SER A 26 8.07 -14.01 9.38
C SER A 26 7.68 -15.46 9.69
N LYS A 27 8.47 -16.13 10.54
CA LYS A 27 8.18 -17.51 10.99
C LYS A 27 6.88 -17.52 11.82
N GLY A 28 5.97 -18.44 11.51
CA GLY A 28 4.79 -18.74 12.35
C GLY A 28 3.50 -17.97 12.03
N LYS A 29 3.48 -17.06 11.05
CA LYS A 29 2.25 -16.41 10.57
C LYS A 29 2.30 -16.23 9.05
N PRO A 30 1.65 -17.11 8.25
CA PRO A 30 1.54 -16.88 6.83
C PRO A 30 0.46 -15.83 6.58
N PHE A 31 0.88 -14.58 6.36
CA PHE A 31 0.02 -13.55 5.80
C PHE A 31 -0.20 -13.84 4.33
N ASP A 32 -1.40 -13.58 3.83
CA ASP A 32 -1.59 -13.43 2.38
C ASP A 32 -1.20 -11.99 2.06
N LEU A 33 -0.27 -11.80 1.12
CA LEU A 33 0.36 -10.52 0.84
C LEU A 33 -0.08 -9.97 -0.51
N ALA A 34 -0.45 -8.69 -0.51
CA ALA A 34 -0.65 -7.91 -1.71
C ALA A 34 0.07 -6.57 -1.55
N PHE A 35 0.37 -5.91 -2.68
CA PHE A 35 0.96 -4.59 -2.64
C PHE A 35 0.56 -3.74 -3.83
N THR A 36 0.68 -2.41 -3.69
CA THR A 36 0.39 -1.47 -4.77
C THR A 36 1.64 -0.82 -5.34
N HIS A 37 1.56 -0.41 -6.60
CA HIS A 37 2.52 0.48 -7.25
C HIS A 37 1.79 1.50 -8.12
N HIS A 38 2.44 2.65 -8.36
CA HIS A 38 1.92 3.68 -9.26
C HIS A 38 2.71 3.64 -10.58
N SER A 39 3.89 4.27 -10.66
CA SER A 39 4.58 4.53 -11.92
C SER A 39 5.54 3.45 -12.43
N THR A 40 6.03 2.55 -11.56
CA THR A 40 7.05 1.55 -11.94
C THR A 40 6.50 0.15 -11.78
N ASN A 41 6.55 -0.63 -12.87
CA ASN A 41 6.27 -2.06 -12.80
C ASN A 41 7.23 -2.73 -11.81
N PRO A 42 6.72 -3.59 -10.90
CA PRO A 42 7.57 -4.23 -9.91
C PRO A 42 8.61 -5.11 -10.61
N HIS A 43 9.89 -4.85 -10.34
CA HIS A 43 10.98 -5.68 -10.85
C HIS A 43 10.94 -7.09 -10.25
N GLN A 44 11.32 -8.09 -11.04
CA GLN A 44 11.32 -9.50 -10.63
C GLN A 44 12.17 -9.76 -9.36
N THR A 45 13.23 -8.98 -9.16
CA THR A 45 14.08 -9.03 -7.96
C THR A 45 13.33 -8.65 -6.68
N LEU A 46 12.31 -7.79 -6.78
CA LEU A 46 11.41 -7.47 -5.66
C LEU A 46 10.34 -8.53 -5.46
N LEU A 47 9.88 -9.19 -6.53
CA LEU A 47 8.80 -10.18 -6.48
C LEU A 47 9.25 -11.54 -5.92
N ASN A 48 10.43 -12.01 -6.29
CA ASN A 48 10.91 -13.35 -5.91
C ASN A 48 10.96 -13.57 -4.38
N PRO A 49 11.45 -12.63 -3.55
CA PRO A 49 11.56 -12.83 -2.10
C PRO A 49 10.22 -12.83 -1.35
N ILE A 50 9.13 -12.38 -2.00
CA ILE A 50 7.82 -12.16 -1.40
C ILE A 50 6.73 -13.03 -2.03
N SER A 51 7.13 -14.04 -2.81
CA SER A 51 6.21 -14.96 -3.46
C SER A 51 5.61 -15.97 -2.47
N PRO A 52 4.29 -16.24 -2.52
CA PRO A 52 3.31 -15.62 -3.41
C PRO A 52 2.83 -14.25 -2.89
N SER A 53 2.84 -13.24 -3.76
CA SER A 53 2.17 -11.94 -3.52
C SER A 53 1.58 -11.37 -4.81
N THR A 54 0.53 -10.55 -4.67
CA THR A 54 -0.19 -9.97 -5.80
C THR A 54 0.08 -8.47 -5.93
N PRO A 55 0.66 -7.99 -7.05
CA PRO A 55 0.80 -6.58 -7.34
C PRO A 55 -0.51 -5.97 -7.87
N PHE A 56 -0.78 -4.73 -7.50
CA PHE A 56 -1.90 -3.94 -8.03
C PHE A 56 -1.42 -2.55 -8.46
N HIS A 57 -1.73 -2.17 -9.70
CA HIS A 57 -1.53 -0.78 -10.13
C HIS A 57 -2.62 0.09 -9.52
N VAL A 58 -2.23 1.11 -8.76
CA VAL A 58 -3.16 2.03 -8.09
C VAL A 58 -2.67 3.46 -8.24
N ASP A 59 -3.60 4.35 -8.54
CA ASP A 59 -3.43 5.78 -8.36
C ASP A 59 -4.19 6.22 -7.10
N LEU A 60 -3.47 6.76 -6.12
CA LEU A 60 -4.08 7.22 -4.87
C LEU A 60 -4.77 8.57 -5.00
N GLN A 61 -4.39 9.39 -5.99
CA GLN A 61 -5.02 10.68 -6.21
C GLN A 61 -6.47 10.48 -6.63
N SER A 62 -6.71 9.60 -7.61
CA SER A 62 -8.04 9.26 -8.10
C SER A 62 -8.72 8.11 -7.34
N GLY A 63 -7.94 7.24 -6.70
CA GLY A 63 -8.42 5.96 -6.16
C GLY A 63 -8.59 4.85 -7.20
N GLU A 64 -8.17 5.09 -8.46
CA GLU A 64 -8.22 4.10 -9.52
C GLU A 64 -7.44 2.83 -9.13
N GLY A 65 -8.01 1.65 -9.40
CA GLY A 65 -7.41 0.35 -9.10
C GLY A 65 -7.73 -0.22 -7.71
N LEU A 66 -8.23 0.59 -6.75
CA LEU A 66 -8.54 0.11 -5.40
C LEU A 66 -9.63 -0.98 -5.38
N THR A 67 -10.68 -0.83 -6.20
CA THR A 67 -11.77 -1.82 -6.27
C THR A 67 -11.31 -3.17 -6.82
N THR A 68 -10.32 -3.18 -7.73
CA THR A 68 -9.71 -4.41 -8.25
C THR A 68 -9.06 -5.22 -7.13
N ILE A 69 -8.47 -4.56 -6.13
CA ILE A 69 -7.90 -5.24 -4.95
C ILE A 69 -9.00 -6.03 -4.23
N SER A 70 -10.12 -5.38 -3.88
CA SER A 70 -11.22 -6.06 -3.20
C SER A 70 -11.85 -7.18 -4.04
N ASN A 71 -11.82 -7.07 -5.37
CA ASN A 71 -12.38 -8.09 -6.25
C ASN A 71 -11.46 -9.31 -6.40
N THR A 72 -10.14 -9.12 -6.43
CA THR A 72 -9.15 -10.18 -6.69
C THR A 72 -8.55 -10.76 -5.41
N PHE A 73 -8.22 -9.90 -4.44
CA PHE A 73 -7.58 -10.26 -3.18
C PHE A 73 -8.59 -10.27 -2.00
N GLY A 74 -9.78 -9.72 -2.22
CA GLY A 74 -10.77 -9.50 -1.17
C GLY A 74 -10.44 -8.27 -0.29
N GLN A 75 -11.34 -7.93 0.65
CA GLN A 75 -11.12 -6.83 1.60
C GLN A 75 -9.94 -7.13 2.55
N PRO A 76 -8.84 -6.34 2.55
CA PRO A 76 -7.70 -6.58 3.44
C PRO A 76 -8.07 -6.46 4.92
N ASP A 77 -7.44 -7.28 5.76
CA ASP A 77 -7.55 -7.16 7.22
C ASP A 77 -6.66 -6.03 7.77
N VAL A 78 -5.49 -5.84 7.14
CA VAL A 78 -4.50 -4.83 7.52
C VAL A 78 -4.02 -4.13 6.25
N ILE A 79 -3.99 -2.81 6.30
CA ILE A 79 -3.47 -1.94 5.24
C ILE A 79 -2.33 -1.12 5.83
N VAL A 80 -1.13 -1.27 5.28
CA VAL A 80 0.04 -0.47 5.66
C VAL A 80 0.30 0.53 4.54
N ASN A 81 -0.04 1.80 4.79
CA ASN A 81 0.15 2.86 3.81
C ASN A 81 1.54 3.47 3.92
N CYS A 82 2.41 3.11 2.97
CA CYS A 82 3.76 3.65 2.81
C CYS A 82 3.87 4.59 1.59
N ALA A 83 2.79 4.78 0.84
CA ALA A 83 2.80 5.61 -0.35
C ALA A 83 2.73 7.09 0.04
N ALA A 84 3.68 7.86 -0.49
CA ALA A 84 3.73 9.30 -0.35
C ALA A 84 4.57 9.90 -1.49
N MET A 85 4.25 11.13 -1.87
CA MET A 85 5.24 12.06 -2.39
C MET A 85 6.10 12.52 -1.20
N SER A 86 7.30 11.96 -1.09
CA SER A 86 8.17 12.10 0.09
C SER A 86 9.34 13.07 -0.09
N VAL A 87 9.45 13.72 -1.25
CA VAL A 87 10.49 14.72 -1.52
C VAL A 87 9.88 16.11 -1.29
N PRO A 88 10.28 16.86 -0.25
CA PRO A 88 9.65 18.14 0.11
C PRO A 88 9.57 19.12 -1.06
N ARG A 89 10.68 19.27 -1.79
CA ARG A 89 10.73 20.09 -3.00
C ARG A 89 9.71 19.67 -4.07
N ALA A 90 9.44 18.38 -4.23
CA ALA A 90 8.43 17.93 -5.18
C ALA A 90 7.03 18.32 -4.70
N CYS A 91 6.78 18.25 -3.38
CA CYS A 91 5.53 18.70 -2.78
C CYS A 91 5.31 20.21 -2.95
N GLU A 92 6.35 21.02 -2.78
CA GLU A 92 6.29 22.48 -2.97
C GLU A 92 6.00 22.88 -4.42
N MET A 93 6.54 22.11 -5.38
CA MET A 93 6.35 22.34 -6.81
C MET A 93 4.93 21.97 -7.28
N ASP A 94 4.30 20.98 -6.63
CA ASP A 94 2.91 20.58 -6.90
C ASP A 94 2.16 20.20 -5.61
N PRO A 95 1.70 21.22 -4.84
CA PRO A 95 1.00 20.99 -3.58
C PRO A 95 -0.33 20.23 -3.75
N ALA A 96 -0.98 20.37 -4.91
CA ALA A 96 -2.23 19.70 -5.19
C ALA A 96 -2.02 18.19 -5.35
N ALA A 97 -1.03 17.78 -6.14
CA ALA A 97 -0.66 16.36 -6.27
C ALA A 97 -0.13 15.78 -4.95
N ALA A 98 0.64 16.56 -4.20
CA ALA A 98 1.13 16.16 -2.88
C ALA A 98 -0.02 15.90 -1.91
N PHE A 99 -0.98 16.83 -1.80
CA PHE A 99 -2.15 16.64 -0.94
C PHE A 99 -3.00 15.45 -1.38
N ALA A 100 -3.26 15.32 -2.69
CA ALA A 100 -4.03 14.20 -3.25
C ALA A 100 -3.36 12.84 -3.02
N THR A 101 -2.03 12.78 -2.94
CA THR A 101 -1.28 11.55 -2.70
C THR A 101 -1.06 11.25 -1.22
N ASN A 102 -0.65 12.26 -0.44
CA ASN A 102 -0.20 12.10 0.94
C ASN A 102 -1.36 12.08 1.93
N VAL A 103 -2.49 12.72 1.60
CA VAL A 103 -3.72 12.59 2.39
C VAL A 103 -4.49 11.38 1.87
N PRO A 104 -4.63 10.29 2.65
CA PRO A 104 -5.12 9.01 2.16
C PRO A 104 -6.65 8.97 1.97
N THR A 105 -7.26 10.04 1.45
CA THR A 105 -8.72 10.22 1.32
C THR A 105 -9.34 9.09 0.50
N SER A 106 -8.79 8.81 -0.69
CA SER A 106 -9.28 7.74 -1.57
C SER A 106 -9.19 6.37 -0.91
N LEU A 107 -8.11 6.12 -0.18
CA LEU A 107 -7.88 4.86 0.55
C LEU A 107 -8.88 4.69 1.70
N VAL A 108 -9.06 5.73 2.54
CA VAL A 108 -10.02 5.70 3.66
C VAL A 108 -11.46 5.57 3.14
N LYS A 109 -11.81 6.29 2.06
CA LYS A 109 -13.12 6.18 1.43
C LYS A 109 -13.38 4.76 0.93
N TRP A 110 -12.41 4.14 0.26
CA TRP A 110 -12.51 2.74 -0.15
C TRP A 110 -12.68 1.79 1.04
N MET A 111 -11.89 1.97 2.11
CA MET A 111 -12.00 1.17 3.34
C MET A 111 -13.35 1.32 4.04
N SER A 112 -14.00 2.49 3.97
CA SER A 112 -15.31 2.70 4.59
C SER A 112 -16.41 1.81 4.01
N GLY A 113 -16.21 1.26 2.81
CA GLY A 113 -17.10 0.29 2.18
C GLY A 113 -16.87 -1.16 2.61
N PHE A 114 -15.97 -1.44 3.56
CA PHE A 114 -15.67 -2.81 3.97
C PHE A 114 -16.74 -3.35 4.93
N ASN A 115 -17.02 -4.66 4.81
CA ASN A 115 -18.00 -5.35 5.65
C ASN A 115 -17.41 -5.74 7.01
N ALA A 116 -16.08 -5.73 7.13
CA ALA A 116 -15.35 -6.07 8.34
C ALA A 116 -14.39 -4.94 8.73
N SER A 117 -14.06 -4.85 10.02
CA SER A 117 -13.11 -3.88 10.53
C SER A 117 -11.70 -4.19 10.01
N ALA A 118 -11.17 -3.30 9.18
CA ALA A 118 -9.78 -3.31 8.75
C ALA A 118 -8.94 -2.33 9.59
N ILE A 119 -7.66 -2.67 9.78
CA ILE A 119 -6.70 -1.79 10.45
C ILE A 119 -5.92 -1.01 9.40
N LEU A 120 -5.89 0.31 9.52
CA LEU A 120 -5.00 1.18 8.74
C LEU A 120 -3.79 1.57 9.60
N ILE A 121 -2.59 1.25 9.11
CA ILE A 121 -1.31 1.75 9.61
C ILE A 121 -0.80 2.75 8.58
N HIS A 122 -0.97 4.04 8.84
CA HIS A 122 -0.47 5.11 7.98
C HIS A 122 0.87 5.61 8.52
N LEU A 123 1.89 5.57 7.67
CA LEU A 123 3.21 6.07 8.04
C LEU A 123 3.29 7.56 7.78
N SER A 124 3.46 8.32 8.86
CA SER A 124 3.72 9.76 8.81
C SER A 124 5.22 10.05 8.81
N THR A 125 5.55 11.34 8.78
CA THR A 125 6.92 11.87 8.90
C THR A 125 6.93 12.95 9.98
N ASP A 126 8.09 13.19 10.58
CA ASP A 126 8.34 14.32 11.48
C ASP A 126 8.50 15.65 10.72
N GLN A 127 8.76 15.57 9.41
CA GLN A 127 8.72 16.71 8.50
C GLN A 127 7.26 17.06 8.17
N ALA A 128 6.70 18.04 8.88
CA ALA A 128 5.44 18.67 8.52
C ALA A 128 5.75 20.12 8.09
N ASP A 129 5.79 20.36 6.79
CA ASP A 129 5.81 21.72 6.22
C ASP A 129 4.38 22.28 6.13
#